data_AF-A0A1T4NFF7-F1
#
_entry.id   AF-A0A1T4NFF7-F1
#
_cell.length_a   1.000
_cell.length_b   1.000
_cell.length_c   1.000
_cell.angle_alpha   90.00
_cell.angle_beta   90.00
_cell.angle_gamma   90.00
#
_symmetry.space_group_name_H-M   'P 1'
#
loop_
_entity.id
_entity.type
_entity.pdbx_description
1 polymer ?
#
loop_
_entity_poly.entity_id
_entity_poly.type
_entity_poly.pdbx_seq_one_letter_code
_entity_poly.pdbx_strand_id
1 'polypeptide(L)'
;MIDYTKEQRYQENQILEHAAEILAHRYVRGNALTNPDATKEYIRCKLGAYEHEVFALLLLDNQNRLIEFKELFHGTIDAASVYPREVVKAALACNAAAVIFAHNHPSGQPEPSEADKRITQRLKDALALVDIRVLDHIVVGEGCVSFAERGLL
;
A
#
# COMPACT_ATOMS: atom_id res chain seq x y z
N MET A 1 3.40 -6.52 35.52
CA MET A 1 3.38 -7.69 34.63
C MET A 1 3.66 -7.16 33.24
N ILE A 2 4.87 -7.38 32.72
CA ILE A 2 5.21 -6.96 31.35
C ILE A 2 4.36 -7.86 30.42
N ASP A 3 3.59 -7.23 29.54
CA ASP A 3 2.68 -7.89 28.62
C ASP A 3 3.54 -8.60 27.55
N TYR A 4 3.96 -9.83 27.87
CA TYR A 4 4.90 -10.65 27.08
C TYR A 4 4.47 -10.77 25.60
N THR A 5 3.16 -10.74 25.36
CA THR A 5 2.52 -10.71 24.05
C THR A 5 2.82 -9.45 23.23
N LYS A 6 2.95 -8.28 23.87
CA LYS A 6 3.30 -7.02 23.18
C LYS A 6 4.77 -6.98 22.80
N GLU A 7 5.65 -7.44 23.68
CA GLU A 7 7.09 -7.50 23.42
C GLU A 7 7.40 -8.42 22.23
N GLN A 8 6.74 -9.57 22.18
CA GLN A 8 6.87 -10.52 21.08
C GLN A 8 6.35 -9.93 19.75
N ARG A 9 5.15 -9.32 19.73
CA ARG A 9 4.60 -8.66 18.53
C ARG A 9 5.50 -7.52 18.03
N TYR A 10 6.11 -6.78 18.96
CA TYR A 10 7.06 -5.73 18.59
C TYR A 10 8.29 -6.30 17.87
N GLN A 11 8.86 -7.39 18.38
CA GLN A 11 9.97 -8.08 17.72
C GLN A 11 9.58 -8.65 16.34
N GLU A 12 8.40 -9.27 16.24
CA GLU A 12 7.86 -9.78 14.97
C GLU A 12 7.71 -8.66 13.92
N ASN A 13 7.17 -7.50 14.32
CA ASN A 13 7.04 -6.33 13.44
C ASN A 13 8.40 -5.78 13.00
N GLN A 14 9.40 -5.76 13.88
CA GLN A 14 10.75 -5.37 13.50
C GLN A 14 11.36 -6.33 12.46
N ILE A 15 11.14 -7.63 12.61
CA ILE A 15 11.61 -8.64 11.64
C ILE A 15 10.92 -8.44 10.29
N LEU A 16 9.61 -8.18 10.28
CA LEU A 16 8.86 -7.90 9.05
C LEU A 16 9.32 -6.62 8.37
N GLU A 17 9.62 -5.56 9.13
CA GLU A 17 10.17 -4.32 8.58
C GLU A 17 11.55 -4.56 7.95
N HIS A 18 12.44 -5.29 8.64
CA HIS A 18 13.75 -5.64 8.07
C HIS A 18 13.62 -6.52 6.83
N ALA A 19 12.66 -7.46 6.81
CA ALA A 19 12.37 -8.26 5.63
C ALA A 19 11.88 -7.38 4.47
N ALA A 20 11.01 -6.41 4.73
CA ALA A 20 10.54 -5.45 3.74
C ALA A 20 11.70 -4.61 3.17
N GLU A 21 12.63 -4.15 4.02
CA GLU A 21 13.84 -3.45 3.58
C GLU A 21 14.74 -4.33 2.70
N ILE A 22 14.95 -5.60 3.07
CA ILE A 22 15.71 -6.57 2.25
C ILE A 22 15.04 -6.79 0.89
N LEU A 23 13.71 -6.97 0.87
CA LEU A 23 12.95 -7.09 -0.37
C LEU A 23 13.05 -5.82 -1.20
N ALA A 24 12.97 -4.64 -0.57
CA ALA A 24 13.15 -3.37 -1.24
C ALA A 24 14.54 -3.27 -1.87
N HIS A 25 15.59 -3.64 -1.15
CA HIS A 25 16.96 -3.65 -1.69
C HIS A 25 17.16 -4.66 -2.82
N ARG A 26 16.54 -5.83 -2.74
CA ARG A 26 16.73 -6.92 -3.70
C ARG A 26 15.90 -6.77 -4.97
N TYR A 27 14.69 -6.24 -4.86
CA TYR A 27 13.68 -6.28 -5.92
C TYR A 27 13.07 -4.93 -6.28
N VAL A 28 13.29 -3.88 -5.47
CA VAL A 28 12.64 -2.57 -5.66
C VAL A 28 13.67 -1.46 -5.93
N ARG A 29 14.88 -1.57 -5.36
CA ARG A 29 15.98 -0.61 -5.54
C ARG A 29 16.91 -1.11 -6.64
N GLY A 30 16.55 -0.81 -7.88
CA GLY A 30 17.31 -1.18 -9.08
C GLY A 30 16.48 -1.95 -10.11
N ASN A 31 15.40 -2.59 -9.66
CA ASN A 31 14.34 -3.11 -10.51
C ASN A 31 13.12 -2.20 -10.32
N ALA A 32 12.52 -1.78 -11.43
CA ALA A 32 11.16 -1.25 -11.44
C ALA A 32 10.24 -2.26 -10.71
N LEU A 33 9.19 -1.81 -10.03
CA LEU A 33 8.10 -2.68 -9.53
C LEU A 33 7.36 -3.32 -10.73
N THR A 34 8.06 -4.23 -11.39
CA THR A 34 7.70 -4.91 -12.64
C THR A 34 7.40 -6.38 -12.38
N ASN A 35 7.68 -6.85 -11.17
CA ASN A 35 7.24 -8.13 -10.66
C ASN A 35 6.09 -7.89 -9.66
N PRO A 36 4.83 -8.17 -10.05
CA PRO A 36 3.67 -8.04 -9.17
C PRO A 36 3.79 -8.86 -7.87
N ASP A 37 4.38 -10.06 -7.93
CA ASP A 37 4.51 -10.92 -6.75
C ASP A 37 5.49 -10.33 -5.73
N ALA A 38 6.63 -9.83 -6.20
CA ALA A 38 7.58 -9.13 -5.32
C ALA A 38 6.97 -7.87 -4.68
N THR A 39 6.11 -7.17 -5.43
CA THR A 39 5.37 -6.00 -4.94
C THR A 39 4.38 -6.39 -3.84
N LYS A 40 3.60 -7.46 -4.05
CA LYS A 40 2.68 -8.01 -3.05
C LYS A 40 3.40 -8.48 -1.80
N GLU A 41 4.54 -9.16 -1.94
CA GLU A 41 5.35 -9.62 -0.80
C GLU A 41 5.86 -8.45 0.03
N TYR A 42 6.43 -7.42 -0.62
CA TYR A 42 6.87 -6.20 0.03
C TYR A 42 5.73 -5.54 0.82
N ILE A 43 4.57 -5.34 0.17
CA ILE A 43 3.40 -4.72 0.80
C ILE A 43 2.87 -5.58 1.94
N ARG A 44 2.86 -6.91 1.81
CA ARG A 44 2.44 -7.82 2.88
C ARG A 44 3.35 -7.72 4.09
N CYS A 45 4.67 -7.60 3.91
CA CYS A 45 5.59 -7.36 5.02
C CYS A 45 5.33 -6.01 5.71
N LYS A 46 4.99 -4.96 4.94
CA LYS A 46 4.70 -3.63 5.48
C LYS A 46 3.35 -3.53 6.19
N LEU A 47 2.30 -4.15 5.66
CA LEU A 47 0.92 -3.93 6.12
C LEU A 47 0.28 -5.12 6.83
N GLY A 48 0.77 -6.35 6.61
CA GLY A 48 0.09 -7.57 7.03
C GLY A 48 0.00 -7.78 8.54
N ALA A 49 0.84 -7.09 9.32
CA ALA A 49 0.86 -7.20 10.78
C ALA A 49 0.00 -6.14 11.50
N TYR A 50 -0.60 -5.19 10.78
CA TYR A 50 -1.48 -4.21 11.41
C TYR A 50 -2.80 -4.85 11.84
N GLU A 51 -3.16 -4.65 13.11
CA GLU A 51 -4.43 -5.10 13.70
C GLU A 51 -5.61 -4.19 13.36
N HIS A 52 -5.33 -3.02 12.78
CA HIS A 52 -6.29 -2.07 12.22
C HIS A 52 -6.00 -1.85 10.75
N GLU A 53 -7.00 -1.37 10.01
CA GLU A 53 -6.81 -1.03 8.59
C GLU A 53 -5.87 0.16 8.45
N VAL A 54 -4.93 0.05 7.53
CA VAL A 54 -3.96 1.10 7.16
C VAL A 54 -3.99 1.28 5.66
N PHE A 55 -4.25 2.51 5.21
CA PHE A 55 -4.16 2.87 3.79
C PHE A 55 -2.81 3.53 3.50
N ALA A 56 -2.09 3.03 2.52
CA ALA A 56 -0.75 3.47 2.16
C ALA A 56 -0.59 3.71 0.66
N LEU A 57 0.42 4.50 0.33
CA LEU A 57 0.88 4.79 -1.03
C LEU A 57 2.29 4.24 -1.23
N LEU A 58 2.52 3.58 -2.36
CA LEU A 58 3.85 3.43 -2.91
C LEU A 58 4.02 4.53 -3.96
N LEU A 59 4.90 5.47 -3.69
CA LEU A 59 5.18 6.62 -4.57
C LEU A 59 6.32 6.25 -5.51
N LEU A 60 6.10 6.35 -6.83
CA LEU A 60 6.99 5.79 -7.84
C LEU A 60 7.51 6.85 -8.81
N ASP A 61 8.74 6.66 -9.29
CA ASP A 61 9.31 7.47 -10.36
C ASP A 61 8.83 7.04 -11.77
N ASN A 62 9.30 7.72 -12.81
CA ASN A 62 8.96 7.42 -14.21
C ASN A 62 9.40 6.01 -14.68
N GLN A 63 10.35 5.39 -13.98
CA GLN A 63 10.81 4.03 -14.22
C GLN A 63 10.13 3.02 -13.29
N ASN A 64 9.02 3.41 -12.64
CA ASN A 64 8.29 2.62 -11.65
C ASN A 64 9.16 2.12 -10.48
N ARG A 65 10.21 2.87 -10.11
CA ARG A 65 11.02 2.58 -8.92
C ARG A 65 10.39 3.25 -7.69
N LEU A 66 10.42 2.56 -6.56
CA LEU A 66 9.89 3.11 -5.30
C LEU A 66 10.75 4.30 -4.85
N ILE A 67 10.12 5.45 -4.71
CA ILE A 67 10.67 6.65 -4.08
C ILE A 67 10.46 6.53 -2.56
N GLU A 68 9.21 6.29 -2.16
CA GLU A 68 8.79 6.26 -0.75
C GLU A 68 7.55 5.37 -0.58
N PHE A 69 7.50 4.61 0.51
CA PHE A 69 6.29 3.98 1.02
C PHE A 69 5.71 4.84 2.13
N LYS A 70 4.44 5.23 2.00
CA LYS A 70 3.81 6.22 2.88
C LYS A 70 2.44 5.77 3.36
N GLU A 71 2.33 5.54 4.66
CA GLU A 71 1.06 5.33 5.35
C GLU A 71 0.35 6.68 5.50
N LEU A 72 -0.94 6.73 5.16
CA LEU A 72 -1.71 7.98 5.19
C LEU A 72 -2.89 7.93 6.15
N PHE A 73 -3.53 6.78 6.32
CA PHE A 73 -4.74 6.65 7.13
C PHE A 73 -4.66 5.38 7.96
N HIS A 74 -5.11 5.47 9.22
CA HIS A 74 -5.15 4.35 10.17
C HIS A 74 -6.55 4.28 10.80
N GLY A 75 -7.07 3.07 10.97
CA GLY A 75 -8.43 2.81 11.46
C GLY A 75 -9.38 2.46 10.32
N THR A 76 -10.66 2.23 10.62
CA THR A 76 -11.65 1.77 9.62
C THR A 76 -11.70 2.70 8.42
N ILE A 77 -11.30 2.19 7.27
CA ILE A 77 -11.28 2.87 5.98
C ILE A 77 -12.70 2.84 5.42
N ASP A 78 -13.60 3.61 6.03
CA ASP A 78 -14.80 4.01 5.30
C ASP A 78 -14.40 4.94 4.15
N ALA A 79 -15.09 4.88 3.01
CA ALA A 79 -14.82 5.73 1.84
C ALA A 79 -14.80 7.26 2.12
N ALA A 80 -15.24 7.68 3.31
CA ALA A 80 -15.19 9.05 3.80
C ALA A 80 -13.87 9.46 4.47
N SER A 81 -12.97 8.53 4.81
CA SER A 81 -11.75 8.83 5.58
C SER A 81 -10.52 9.13 4.70
N VAL A 82 -10.50 8.67 3.44
CA VAL A 82 -9.40 8.90 2.50
C VAL A 82 -9.69 10.11 1.61
N TYR A 83 -8.94 11.19 1.84
CA TYR A 83 -9.13 12.45 1.11
C TYR A 83 -8.22 12.55 -0.12
N PRO A 84 -8.75 12.73 -1.35
CA PRO A 84 -7.94 12.86 -2.55
C PRO A 84 -6.86 13.95 -2.47
N ARG A 85 -7.15 15.07 -1.78
CA ARG A 85 -6.19 16.16 -1.61
C ARG A 85 -4.91 15.74 -0.86
N GLU A 86 -5.01 14.84 0.12
CA GLU A 86 -3.85 14.39 0.89
C GLU A 86 -3.01 13.41 0.07
N VAL A 87 -3.67 12.57 -0.73
CA VAL A 87 -3.03 11.66 -1.69
C VAL A 87 -2.29 12.46 -2.77
N VAL A 88 -2.95 13.45 -3.40
CA VAL A 88 -2.34 14.32 -4.41
C VAL A 88 -1.17 15.11 -3.81
N LYS A 89 -1.33 15.67 -2.61
CA LYS A 89 -0.26 16.40 -1.90
C LYS A 89 0.94 15.50 -1.64
N ALA A 90 0.73 14.27 -1.16
CA ALA A 90 1.80 13.31 -0.93
C ALA A 90 2.54 12.94 -2.23
N ALA A 91 1.79 12.65 -3.30
CA ALA A 91 2.37 12.27 -4.57
C ALA A 91 3.20 13.40 -5.20
N LEU A 92 2.68 14.64 -5.18
CA LEU A 92 3.39 15.82 -5.68
C LEU A 92 4.62 16.15 -4.83
N ALA A 93 4.54 16.04 -3.51
CA ALA A 93 5.67 16.31 -2.62
C ALA A 93 6.89 15.42 -2.89
N CYS A 94 6.66 14.19 -3.35
CA CYS A 94 7.71 13.23 -3.67
C CYS A 94 8.06 13.20 -5.18
N ASN A 95 7.47 14.08 -5.99
CA ASN A 95 7.59 14.08 -7.46
C ASN A 95 7.25 12.72 -8.07
N ALA A 96 6.23 12.05 -7.53
CA ALA A 96 5.80 10.75 -8.01
C ALA A 96 5.19 10.87 -9.42
N ALA A 97 5.64 10.03 -10.35
CA ALA A 97 5.04 9.89 -11.67
C ALA A 97 3.92 8.83 -11.70
N ALA A 98 3.92 7.94 -10.71
CA ALA A 98 2.89 6.93 -10.54
C ALA A 98 2.76 6.53 -9.08
N VAL A 99 1.63 5.89 -8.74
CA VAL A 99 1.38 5.34 -7.41
C VAL A 99 0.80 3.93 -7.49
N ILE A 100 1.04 3.15 -6.44
CA ILE A 100 0.24 1.96 -6.11
C ILE A 100 -0.42 2.23 -4.77
N PHE A 101 -1.73 2.00 -4.69
CA PHE A 101 -2.45 2.03 -3.42
C PHE A 101 -2.31 0.68 -2.72
N ALA A 102 -2.29 0.69 -1.39
CA ALA A 102 -2.37 -0.54 -0.62
C ALA A 102 -3.15 -0.34 0.67
N HIS A 103 -3.91 -1.35 1.07
CA HIS A 103 -4.42 -1.41 2.44
C HIS A 103 -4.55 -2.85 2.93
N ASN A 104 -4.58 -3.03 4.25
CA ASN A 104 -4.87 -4.32 4.86
C ASN A 104 -6.31 -4.42 5.36
N HIS A 105 -6.85 -5.63 5.34
CA HIS A 105 -8.07 -6.04 6.04
C HIS A 105 -7.65 -6.92 7.23
N PRO A 106 -7.75 -6.44 8.48
CA PRO A 106 -7.46 -7.24 9.68
C PRO A 106 -8.32 -8.49 9.82
N SER A 107 -9.47 -8.54 9.13
CA SER A 107 -10.33 -9.73 9.05
C SER A 107 -9.67 -10.91 8.30
N GLY A 108 -8.56 -10.66 7.59
CA GLY A 108 -7.86 -11.66 6.79
C GLY A 108 -8.44 -11.89 5.40
N GLN A 109 -9.63 -11.35 5.08
CA GLN A 109 -10.26 -11.52 3.76
C GLN A 109 -9.77 -10.45 2.78
N PRO A 110 -9.00 -10.79 1.72
CA PRO A 110 -8.45 -9.78 0.80
C PRO A 110 -9.44 -9.35 -0.30
N GLU A 111 -10.70 -9.79 -0.26
CA GLU A 111 -11.70 -9.39 -1.25
C GLU A 111 -12.05 -7.90 -1.09
N PRO A 112 -11.88 -7.08 -2.13
CA PRO A 112 -12.18 -5.66 -2.03
C PRO A 112 -13.67 -5.40 -1.91
N SER A 113 -14.03 -4.53 -0.98
CA SER A 113 -15.38 -4.02 -0.80
C SER A 113 -15.77 -3.05 -1.92
N GLU A 114 -17.07 -2.74 -2.01
CA GLU A 114 -17.55 -1.67 -2.88
C GLU A 114 -17.03 -0.28 -2.46
N ALA A 115 -16.68 -0.09 -1.18
CA ALA A 115 -16.06 1.14 -0.72
C ALA A 115 -14.65 1.29 -1.31
N ASP A 116 -13.88 0.21 -1.32
CA ASP A 116 -12.52 0.17 -1.90
C ASP A 116 -12.53 0.51 -3.38
N LYS A 117 -13.46 -0.07 -4.14
CA LYS A 117 -13.64 0.24 -5.56
C LYS A 117 -13.96 1.72 -5.80
N ARG A 118 -14.91 2.28 -5.05
CA ARG A 118 -15.29 3.70 -5.18
C ARG A 118 -14.15 4.64 -4.82
N ILE A 119 -13.42 4.39 -3.73
CA ILE A 119 -12.32 5.26 -3.33
C ILE A 119 -11.16 5.17 -4.33
N THR A 120 -10.84 3.96 -4.82
CA THR A 120 -9.83 3.76 -5.87
C THR A 120 -10.13 4.60 -7.09
N GLN A 121 -11.36 4.51 -7.60
CA GLN A 121 -11.77 5.29 -8.78
C GLN A 121 -11.66 6.79 -8.53
N ARG A 122 -12.15 7.27 -7.38
CA ARG A 122 -12.09 8.69 -7.02
C ARG A 122 -10.65 9.20 -6.92
N LEU A 123 -9.74 8.41 -6.37
CA LEU A 123 -8.32 8.76 -6.26
C LEU A 123 -7.62 8.72 -7.63
N LYS A 124 -7.94 7.72 -8.46
CA LYS A 124 -7.45 7.62 -9.84
C LYS A 124 -7.83 8.86 -10.65
N ASP A 125 -9.10 9.27 -10.59
CA ASP A 125 -9.59 10.46 -11.28
C ASP A 125 -8.87 11.73 -10.79
N ALA A 126 -8.66 11.87 -9.48
CA ALA A 126 -7.99 13.02 -8.92
C ALA A 126 -6.49 13.11 -9.30
N LEU A 127 -5.78 11.98 -9.30
CA LEU A 127 -4.36 11.93 -9.70
C LEU A 127 -4.17 12.12 -11.21
N ALA A 128 -5.13 11.69 -12.02
CA ALA A 128 -5.10 11.91 -13.47
C ALA A 128 -5.12 13.41 -13.83
N LEU A 129 -5.72 14.28 -13.01
CA LEU A 129 -5.72 15.74 -13.23
C LEU A 129 -4.33 16.38 -13.09
N VAL A 130 -3.38 15.67 -12.51
CA VAL A 130 -2.00 16.13 -12.30
C VAL A 130 -0.98 15.17 -12.93
N ASP A 131 -1.42 14.39 -13.92
CA ASP A 131 -0.59 13.48 -14.71
C ASP A 131 0.12 12.38 -13.90
N ILE A 132 -0.46 11.96 -12.76
CA ILE A 132 0.07 10.86 -11.93
C ILE A 132 -0.75 9.59 -12.18
N ARG A 133 -0.09 8.51 -12.59
CA ARG A 133 -0.74 7.24 -12.94
C ARG A 133 -1.02 6.41 -11.68
N VAL A 134 -2.18 5.78 -11.59
CA VAL A 134 -2.44 4.70 -10.61
C VAL A 134 -2.17 3.37 -11.30
N LEU A 135 -1.13 2.64 -10.86
CA LEU A 135 -0.74 1.38 -11.48
C LEU A 135 -1.46 0.17 -10.90
N ASP A 136 -1.73 0.20 -9.59
CA ASP A 136 -2.43 -0.87 -8.90
C ASP A 136 -3.10 -0.38 -7.61
N HIS A 137 -4.01 -1.20 -7.09
CA HIS A 137 -4.45 -1.15 -5.70
C HIS A 137 -4.40 -2.57 -5.13
N ILE A 138 -3.60 -2.76 -4.07
CA ILE A 138 -3.37 -4.06 -3.45
C ILE A 138 -4.05 -4.15 -2.09
N VAL A 139 -4.94 -5.13 -1.93
CA VAL A 139 -5.60 -5.46 -0.66
C VAL A 139 -4.87 -6.61 0.00
N VAL A 140 -4.47 -6.43 1.26
CA VAL A 140 -3.74 -7.42 2.06
C VAL A 140 -4.66 -8.04 3.10
N GLY A 141 -4.85 -9.36 3.02
CA GLY A 141 -5.42 -10.19 4.07
C GLY A 141 -4.45 -11.33 4.37
N GLU A 142 -4.97 -12.56 4.54
CA GLU A 142 -4.12 -13.78 4.56
C GLU A 142 -3.43 -14.00 3.20
N GLY A 143 -4.05 -13.52 2.11
CA GLY A 143 -3.47 -13.40 0.78
C GLY A 143 -3.46 -11.95 0.30
N CYS A 144 -3.02 -11.72 -0.94
CA CYS A 144 -3.06 -10.38 -1.56
C CYS A 144 -3.93 -10.41 -2.82
N VAL A 145 -4.75 -9.38 -3.01
CA VAL A 145 -5.54 -9.15 -4.22
C VAL A 145 -5.08 -7.87 -4.90
N SER A 146 -4.78 -7.95 -6.20
CA SER A 146 -4.48 -6.80 -7.07
C SER A 146 -5.73 -6.38 -7.85
N PHE A 147 -6.03 -5.08 -7.87
CA PHE A 147 -7.10 -4.54 -8.70
C PHE A 147 -6.74 -4.61 -10.19
N ALA A 148 -5.47 -4.35 -10.53
CA ALA A 148 -4.99 -4.41 -11.91
C ALA A 148 -5.15 -5.82 -12.49
N GLU A 149 -4.72 -6.85 -11.76
CA GLU A 149 -4.84 -8.25 -12.20
C GLU A 149 -6.29 -8.71 -12.33
N ARG A 150 -7.21 -8.12 -11.54
CA ARG A 150 -8.64 -8.43 -11.60
C ARG A 150 -9.43 -7.56 -12.58
N GLY A 151 -8.78 -6.63 -13.27
CA GLY A 151 -9.46 -5.71 -14.19
C GLY A 151 -10.43 -4.75 -13.49
N LEU A 152 -10.14 -4.37 -12.24
CA LEU A 152 -10.97 -3.48 -11.41
C LEU A 152 -10.51 -2.01 -11.45
N LEU A 153 -9.47 -1.70 -12.25
CA LEU A 153 -8.80 -0.41 -12.28
C LEU A 153 -9.23 0.50 -13.41
#